data_AF-W2TEM1-F1
#
_entry.id   AF-W2TEM1-F1
#
_cell.length_a   1.000
_cell.length_b   1.000
_cell.length_c   1.000
_cell.angle_alpha   90.00
_cell.angle_beta   90.00
_cell.angle_gamma   90.00
#
_symmetry.space_group_name_H-M   'P 1'
#
loop_
_entity.id
_entity.type
_entity.pdbx_description
1 polymer ?
#
loop_
_entity_poly.entity_id
_entity_poly.type
_entity_poly.pdbx_seq_one_letter_code
_entity_poly.pdbx_strand_id
1 'polypeptide(L)'
;MDWKECLIQMIALLLLTLSRVSFAVNVLLWSPTFAHSHVLFMGNIADILVKDGLNVTIFSPLIDPHVNIVGHTSAARQIPYQSKYNNPDDWLQLE
;
A
#
# COMPACT_ATOMS: atom_id res chain seq x y z
N MET A 1 -41.35 -2.42 27.08
CA MET A 1 -40.32 -2.08 26.07
C MET A 1 -40.82 -2.65 24.76
N ASP A 2 -41.15 -1.78 23.80
CA ASP A 2 -41.76 -2.19 22.53
C ASP A 2 -40.72 -2.90 21.64
N TRP A 3 -41.11 -3.97 20.97
CA TRP A 3 -40.23 -4.76 20.10
C TRP A 3 -39.60 -3.94 18.97
N LYS A 4 -40.26 -2.84 18.58
CA LYS A 4 -39.79 -1.89 17.57
C LYS A 4 -38.56 -1.11 18.05
N GLU A 5 -38.51 -0.72 19.32
CA GLU A 5 -37.38 -0.01 19.93
C GLU A 5 -36.12 -0.89 19.92
N CYS A 6 -36.25 -2.17 20.28
CA CYS A 6 -35.13 -3.11 20.23
C CYS A 6 -34.62 -3.35 18.81
N LEU A 7 -35.53 -3.42 17.82
CA LEU A 7 -35.17 -3.63 16.42
C LEU A 7 -34.42 -2.40 15.86
N ILE A 8 -34.85 -1.20 16.24
CA ILE A 8 -34.16 0.05 15.90
C ILE A 8 -32.77 0.12 16.55
N GLN A 9 -32.65 -0.26 17.83
CA GLN A 9 -31.36 -0.30 18.53
C GLN A 9 -30.38 -1.31 17.92
N MET A 10 -30.85 -2.49 17.49
CA MET A 10 -30.02 -3.48 16.80
C MET A 10 -29.52 -2.97 15.44
N ILE A 11 -30.39 -2.33 14.66
CA ILE A 11 -30.00 -1.73 13.37
C ILE A 11 -29.01 -0.60 13.58
N ALA A 12 -29.21 0.25 14.59
CA ALA A 12 -28.30 1.34 14.91
C ALA A 12 -26.90 0.82 15.29
N LEU A 13 -26.81 -0.23 16.11
CA LEU A 13 -25.56 -0.88 16.46
C LEU A 13 -24.85 -1.49 15.25
N LEU A 14 -25.59 -2.14 14.35
CA LEU A 14 -25.06 -2.69 13.10
C LEU A 14 -24.48 -1.59 12.21
N LEU A 15 -25.21 -0.48 12.00
CA LEU A 15 -24.72 0.65 11.20
C LEU A 15 -23.46 1.29 11.81
N LEU A 16 -23.41 1.38 13.14
CA LEU A 16 -22.26 1.93 13.86
C LEU A 16 -21.01 1.06 13.67
N THR A 17 -21.12 -0.28 13.66
CA THR A 17 -19.98 -1.17 13.45
C THR A 17 -19.50 -1.17 12.00
N LEU A 18 -20.41 -1.16 11.01
CA LEU A 18 -20.02 -1.09 9.59
C LEU A 18 -19.29 0.22 9.23
N SER A 19 -19.71 1.35 9.79
CA SER A 19 -19.06 2.65 9.52
C SER A 19 -17.59 2.71 9.98
N ARG A 20 -17.21 1.95 11.02
CA ARG A 20 -15.84 1.87 11.52
C ARG A 20 -14.90 1.08 10.60
N VAL A 21 -15.43 0.13 9.83
CA VAL A 21 -14.64 -0.74 8.93
C VAL A 21 -14.19 0.00 7.67
N SER A 22 -14.87 1.08 7.29
CA SER A 22 -14.60 1.81 6.04
C SER A 22 -13.30 2.63 6.01
N PHE A 23 -12.53 2.71 7.09
CA PHE A 23 -11.48 3.74 7.22
C PHE A 23 -10.08 3.35 6.72
N ALA A 24 -9.86 2.11 6.26
CA ALA A 24 -8.54 1.64 5.85
C ALA A 24 -8.44 1.22 4.38
N VAL A 25 -9.17 1.87 3.46
CA VAL A 25 -9.13 1.49 2.04
C VAL A 25 -7.84 1.94 1.35
N ASN A 26 -7.19 3.03 1.79
CA ASN A 26 -6.01 3.58 1.10
C ASN A 26 -4.72 3.20 1.83
N VAL A 27 -3.83 2.49 1.15
CA VAL A 27 -2.52 2.06 1.68
C VAL A 27 -1.40 2.66 0.84
N LEU A 28 -0.44 3.33 1.50
CA LEU A 28 0.79 3.81 0.86
C LEU A 28 1.94 2.86 1.20
N LEU A 29 2.48 2.17 0.21
CA LEU A 29 3.60 1.27 0.36
C LEU A 29 4.90 1.97 -0.05
N TRP A 30 5.89 1.98 0.83
CA TRP A 30 7.21 2.52 0.55
C TRP A 30 8.14 1.44 0.05
N SER A 31 8.60 1.55 -1.20
CA SER A 31 9.42 0.52 -1.87
C SER A 31 10.59 1.12 -2.66
N PRO A 32 11.68 1.52 -1.98
CA PRO A 32 12.93 1.91 -2.64
C PRO A 32 13.55 0.79 -3.48
N THR A 33 14.10 1.16 -4.63
CA THR A 33 14.80 0.26 -5.56
C THR A 33 16.25 0.07 -5.14
N PHE A 34 16.51 -0.44 -3.93
CA PHE A 34 17.89 -0.74 -3.50
C PHE A 34 18.34 -2.17 -3.84
N ALA A 35 17.40 -3.10 -4.04
CA ALA A 35 17.69 -4.48 -4.42
C ALA A 35 16.50 -5.12 -5.15
N HIS A 36 16.79 -6.02 -6.11
CA HIS A 36 15.74 -6.73 -6.85
C HIS A 36 14.81 -7.53 -5.93
N SER A 37 15.36 -8.29 -4.97
CA SER A 37 14.58 -9.10 -4.03
C SER A 37 13.66 -8.25 -3.15
N HIS A 38 14.09 -7.06 -2.74
CA HIS A 38 13.28 -6.14 -1.96
C HIS A 38 12.08 -5.61 -2.77
N VAL A 39 12.31 -5.19 -4.01
CA VAL A 39 11.24 -4.68 -4.88
C VAL A 39 10.22 -5.78 -5.20
N LEU A 40 10.67 -7.02 -5.41
CA LEU A 40 9.80 -8.19 -5.58
C LEU A 40 9.00 -8.52 -4.31
N PHE A 41 9.62 -8.49 -3.14
CA PHE A 41 8.96 -8.75 -1.87
C PHE A 41 7.87 -7.71 -1.58
N MET A 42 8.20 -6.42 -1.73
CA MET A 42 7.24 -5.32 -1.55
C MET A 42 6.11 -5.40 -2.59
N GLY A 43 6.42 -5.75 -3.83
CA GLY A 43 5.39 -5.90 -4.85
C GLY A 43 4.43 -7.06 -4.60
N ASN A 44 4.91 -8.19 -4.07
CA ASN A 44 4.05 -9.30 -3.63
C ASN A 44 3.11 -8.87 -2.49
N ILE A 45 3.59 -8.05 -1.54
CA ILE A 45 2.74 -7.49 -0.48
C ILE A 45 1.68 -6.58 -1.10
N ALA A 46 2.05 -5.71 -2.04
CA ALA A 46 1.09 -4.85 -2.73
C ALA A 46 0.01 -5.66 -3.45
N ASP A 47 0.39 -6.75 -4.12
CA ASP A 47 -0.53 -7.63 -4.84
C ASP A 47 -1.55 -8.30 -3.90
N ILE A 48 -1.11 -8.75 -2.72
CA ILE A 48 -2.02 -9.31 -1.70
C ILE A 48 -3.00 -8.25 -1.21
N LEU A 49 -2.50 -7.06 -0.88
CA LEU A 49 -3.34 -5.96 -0.38
C LEU A 49 -4.36 -5.50 -1.43
N VAL A 50 -3.98 -5.40 -2.70
CA VAL A 50 -4.91 -5.08 -3.79
C VAL A 50 -5.95 -6.20 -3.97
N LYS A 51 -5.54 -7.47 -3.88
CA LYS A 51 -6.45 -8.61 -3.96
C LYS A 51 -7.49 -8.60 -2.85
N ASP A 52 -7.14 -8.11 -1.67
CA ASP A 52 -8.06 -7.95 -0.53
C ASP A 52 -9.01 -6.72 -0.68
N GLY A 53 -8.90 -5.98 -1.79
CA GLY A 53 -9.78 -4.84 -2.11
C GLY A 53 -9.28 -3.49 -1.59
N LEU A 54 -8.02 -3.42 -1.13
CA LEU A 54 -7.41 -2.17 -0.69
C LEU A 54 -6.89 -1.39 -1.91
N ASN A 55 -7.04 -0.08 -1.87
CA ASN A 55 -6.46 0.86 -2.83
C ASN A 55 -5.00 1.15 -2.45
N VAL A 56 -4.08 0.44 -3.09
CA VAL A 56 -2.64 0.53 -2.81
C VAL A 56 -1.96 1.49 -3.77
N THR A 57 -1.17 2.42 -3.20
CA THR A 57 -0.21 3.26 -3.93
C THR A 57 1.19 2.92 -3.47
N ILE A 58 2.09 2.63 -4.40
CA ILE A 58 3.49 2.31 -4.13
C ILE A 58 4.32 3.57 -4.43
N PHE A 59 5.02 4.09 -3.44
CA PHE A 59 5.99 5.14 -3.62
C PHE A 59 7.38 4.50 -3.74
N SER A 60 8.08 4.75 -4.85
CA SER A 60 9.26 3.97 -5.23
C SER A 60 10.44 4.87 -5.60
N PRO A 61 11.33 5.17 -4.63
CA PRO A 61 12.54 5.92 -4.90
C PRO A 61 13.51 5.11 -5.70
N LEU A 62 14.11 5.78 -6.66
CA LEU A 62 15.25 5.27 -7.40
C LEU A 62 16.50 5.47 -6.54
N ILE A 63 17.02 4.37 -5.98
CA ILE A 63 18.29 4.37 -5.22
C ILE A 63 19.38 3.71 -6.07
N ASP A 64 19.27 2.41 -6.32
CA ASP A 64 20.17 1.70 -7.23
C ASP A 64 19.67 1.87 -8.68
N PRO A 65 20.47 2.48 -9.57
CA PRO A 65 20.11 2.63 -10.98
C PRO A 65 20.02 1.29 -11.73
N HIS A 66 20.62 0.21 -11.22
CA HIS A 66 20.57 -1.11 -11.84
C HIS A 66 19.27 -1.86 -11.53
N VAL A 67 18.53 -1.47 -10.49
CA VAL A 67 17.27 -2.10 -10.09
C VAL A 67 16.10 -1.40 -10.77
N ASN A 68 15.81 -1.79 -12.01
CA ASN A 68 14.75 -1.20 -12.84
C ASN A 68 13.48 -2.05 -12.98
N ILE A 69 13.17 -2.88 -11.98
CA ILE A 69 12.06 -3.84 -12.06
C ILE A 69 10.77 -3.29 -11.45
N VAL A 70 9.64 -3.66 -12.05
CA VAL A 70 8.29 -3.45 -11.51
C VAL A 70 7.93 -4.72 -10.75
N GLY A 71 8.16 -4.75 -9.43
CA GLY A 71 8.08 -5.97 -8.63
C GLY A 71 6.67 -6.47 -8.30
N HIS A 72 5.62 -5.84 -8.82
CA HIS A 72 4.20 -6.15 -8.57
C HIS A 72 3.46 -6.44 -9.89
N THR A 73 2.39 -7.23 -9.80
CA THR A 73 1.55 -7.63 -10.95
C THR A 73 0.15 -7.03 -10.91
N SER A 74 -0.23 -6.45 -9.78
CA SER A 74 -1.54 -5.86 -9.54
C SER A 74 -1.70 -4.47 -10.18
N ALA A 75 -2.93 -3.94 -10.13
CA ALA A 75 -3.25 -2.58 -10.56
C ALA A 75 -2.80 -1.48 -9.58
N ALA A 76 -1.89 -1.80 -8.64
CA ALA A 76 -1.37 -0.84 -7.67
C ALA A 76 -0.70 0.34 -8.38
N ARG A 77 -1.02 1.56 -7.96
CA ARG A 77 -0.43 2.77 -8.56
C ARG A 77 1.00 2.94 -8.08
N GLN A 78 1.99 2.81 -8.95
CA GLN A 78 3.38 3.13 -8.61
C GLN A 78 3.75 4.57 -8.96
N ILE A 79 4.39 5.27 -8.02
CA ILE A 79 4.92 6.61 -8.17
C ILE A 79 6.45 6.52 -8.02
N PRO A 80 7.19 6.43 -9.14
CA PRO A 80 8.64 6.47 -9.09
C PRO A 80 9.12 7.88 -8.70
N TYR A 81 10.19 7.96 -7.92
CA TYR A 81 10.78 9.23 -7.52
C TYR A 81 12.30 9.20 -7.61
N GLN A 82 12.85 10.15 -8.36
CA GLN A 82 14.28 10.38 -8.42
C GLN A 82 14.60 11.67 -7.67
N SER A 83 15.39 11.57 -6.60
CA SER A 83 15.83 12.75 -5.86
C SER A 83 16.78 13.59 -6.71
N LYS A 84 16.68 14.92 -6.60
CA LYS A 84 17.65 15.85 -7.20
C LYS A 84 19.07 15.69 -6.65
N TYR A 85 19.17 15.11 -5.45
CA TYR A 85 20.43 14.84 -4.77
C TYR A 85 20.90 13.40 -4.96
N ASN A 86 20.26 12.63 -5.86
CA ASN A 86 20.69 11.27 -6.14
C ASN A 86 21.87 11.31 -7.11
N ASN A 87 23.09 11.10 -6.62
CA ASN A 87 24.23 10.80 -7.48
C ASN A 87 24.21 9.29 -7.78
N PRO A 88 24.22 8.85 -9.06
CA PRO A 88 24.20 7.44 -9.43
C PRO A 88 25.42 6.64 -8.97
N ASP A 89 26.42 7.26 -8.34
CA ASP A 89 27.54 6.56 -7.69
C ASP A 89 27.34 6.41 -6.16
N ASP A 90 26.35 7.08 -5.57
CA ASP A 90 26.15 7.05 -4.11
C ASP A 90 25.58 5.72 -3.61
N TRP A 91 24.95 4.91 -4.47
CA TRP A 91 24.41 3.61 -4.06
C TRP A 91 25.50 2.64 -3.59
N LEU A 92 26.73 2.77 -4.11
CA LEU A 92 27.92 1.99 -3.68
C LEU A 92 28.28 2.25 -2.21
N GLN A 93 27.81 3.34 -1.62
CA GLN A 93 28.09 3.71 -0.21
C GLN A 93 27.09 3.09 0.77
N LEU A 94 26.07 2.38 0.28
CA LEU A 94 25.02 1.76 1.08
C LEU A 94 25.31 0.28 1.41
N GLU A 95 26.38 -0.29 0.86
CA GLU A 95 26.91 -1.63 1.17
C GLU A 95 27.87 -1.60 2.38
#